data_AF-A0A9W4UBE5-F1
#
_entry.id   AF-A0A9W4UBE5-F1
#
_cell.length_a   1.000
_cell.length_b   1.000
_cell.length_c   1.000
_cell.angle_alpha   90.00
_cell.angle_beta   90.00
_cell.angle_gamma   90.00
#
_symmetry.space_group_name_H-M   'P 1'
#
loop_
_entity.id
_entity.type
_entity.pdbx_description
1 polymer ?
#
loop_
_entity_poly.entity_id
_entity_poly.type
_entity_poly.pdbx_seq_one_letter_code
_entity_poly.pdbx_strand_id
1 'polypeptide(L)'
;MWLKTSMFFMRALLVVIAILTMCVSGAPADWAAREVGFVREANGTVTNTSNPHTADYPKDNPVKFRVRMGVQPVNIGGLQGKELYQYVYDCIESWCPYDHGFCDAGPKKWCEVKVDGRRFHLVLVAAYWPSNYKRLREWMLDMWATIAVKIVNNGKNCIWNREKRQQECSLPDFISISIDHWYGKDHELKDREATPDLKVQVWDFDNQASKFDCVGSQSPLFEYFNTKQKYGSTPLERIAQTIQEPNQAIQQDIFCVPDGGGEASASDLGRPEPNQLSKRSGNKHTLYLSVGVWKQSAGTFKGQELWNKIHDCLTNLCPTGRNGHNVCDSSRKCEIKGVARPDKKKLAYDQSLFINVGVSFLPVGQLGMREIMLDQAAAVFSSFTDNSKNCYDQQYVDASFQMCNVPQMLFLHVGNLAWIFVELANNKANKNVNKEFNCGNTKDSTLGPWFYKNSHQKWADSLGLKDKNEVGLYMECQEDEQFAGDRKKWDFHANLV
;
A
#
# COMPACT_ATOMS: atom_id res chain seq x y z
N MET A 1 73.97 20.52 -29.29
CA MET A 1 73.41 20.24 -27.93
C MET A 1 71.90 20.48 -27.83
N TRP A 2 71.28 21.28 -28.71
CA TRP A 2 69.85 21.60 -28.69
C TRP A 2 68.88 20.53 -29.25
N LEU A 3 69.38 19.51 -29.96
CA LEU A 3 68.52 18.48 -30.57
C LEU A 3 68.16 17.32 -29.63
N LYS A 4 68.87 17.14 -28.50
CA LYS A 4 68.59 16.04 -27.55
C LYS A 4 67.47 16.35 -26.54
N THR A 5 67.24 17.62 -26.23
CA THR A 5 66.18 18.06 -25.31
C THR A 5 64.78 17.97 -25.93
N SER A 6 64.66 18.13 -27.25
CA SER A 6 63.36 18.08 -27.95
C SER A 6 62.77 16.65 -28.01
N MET A 7 63.61 15.62 -28.18
CA MET A 7 63.13 14.23 -28.18
C MET A 7 62.66 13.74 -26.81
N PHE A 8 63.22 14.28 -25.71
CA PHE A 8 62.76 13.94 -24.37
C PHE A 8 61.39 14.55 -24.06
N PHE A 9 61.14 15.78 -24.53
CA PHE A 9 59.84 16.42 -24.38
C PHE A 9 58.74 15.73 -25.20
N MET A 10 59.03 15.28 -26.42
CA MET A 10 58.05 14.53 -27.23
C MET A 10 57.70 13.17 -26.64
N ARG A 11 58.66 12.45 -26.04
CA ARG A 11 58.38 11.18 -25.36
C ARG A 11 57.60 11.38 -24.06
N ALA A 12 57.91 12.41 -23.28
CA ALA A 12 57.13 12.75 -22.09
C ALA A 12 55.69 13.16 -22.46
N LEU A 13 55.51 13.94 -23.53
CA LEU A 13 54.18 14.33 -24.01
C LEU A 13 53.38 13.14 -24.55
N LEU A 14 54.01 12.21 -25.27
CA LEU A 14 53.35 10.98 -25.73
C LEU A 14 52.97 10.04 -24.58
N VAL A 15 53.79 9.95 -23.53
CA VAL A 15 53.47 9.17 -22.32
C VAL A 15 52.36 9.84 -21.51
N VAL A 16 52.34 11.18 -21.42
CA VAL A 16 51.25 11.93 -20.75
C VAL A 16 49.95 11.84 -21.55
N ILE A 17 50.01 11.89 -22.88
CA ILE A 17 48.83 11.66 -23.75
C ILE A 17 48.34 10.22 -23.61
N ALA A 18 49.23 9.22 -23.62
CA ALA A 18 48.84 7.81 -23.44
C ALA A 18 48.26 7.51 -22.04
N ILE A 19 48.80 8.14 -20.99
CA ILE A 19 48.24 8.05 -19.62
C ILE A 19 46.90 8.80 -19.54
N LEU A 20 46.73 9.91 -20.25
CA LEU A 20 45.45 10.62 -20.34
C LEU A 20 44.40 9.86 -21.16
N THR A 21 44.78 9.14 -22.23
CA THR A 21 43.85 8.25 -22.96
C THR A 21 43.55 6.95 -22.22
N MET A 22 44.45 6.45 -21.37
CA MET A 22 44.16 5.28 -20.52
C MET A 22 43.38 5.62 -19.24
N CYS A 23 43.33 6.90 -18.84
CA CYS A 23 42.48 7.39 -17.75
C CYS A 23 41.06 7.84 -18.21
N VAL A 24 40.77 7.82 -19.50
CA VAL A 24 39.40 7.74 -20.00
C VAL A 24 39.05 6.26 -20.11
N SER A 25 38.91 5.62 -18.95
CA SER A 25 38.23 4.34 -18.84
C SER A 25 36.92 4.46 -19.61
N GLY A 26 36.77 3.64 -20.66
CA GLY A 26 35.68 3.74 -21.61
C GLY A 26 34.34 3.95 -20.92
N ALA A 27 33.55 4.91 -21.44
CA ALA A 27 32.13 4.95 -21.14
C ALA A 27 31.59 3.51 -21.28
N PRO A 28 30.94 2.95 -20.26
CA PRO A 28 30.41 1.59 -20.35
C PRO A 28 29.53 1.53 -21.60
N ALA A 29 29.87 0.63 -22.51
CA ALA A 29 29.16 0.43 -23.77
C ALA A 29 27.64 0.40 -23.51
N ASP A 30 26.88 1.11 -24.37
CA ASP A 30 25.42 1.23 -24.30
C ASP A 30 24.78 -0.13 -24.03
N TRP A 31 24.48 -0.36 -22.75
CA TRP A 31 23.90 -1.60 -22.30
C TRP A 31 22.38 -1.55 -22.51
N ALA A 32 21.82 -2.59 -23.13
CA ALA A 32 20.39 -2.71 -23.39
C ALA A 32 19.74 -3.71 -22.42
N ALA A 33 18.55 -3.36 -21.93
CA ALA A 33 17.72 -4.17 -21.04
C ALA A 33 17.34 -5.55 -21.62
N ARG A 34 17.07 -6.49 -20.70
CA ARG A 34 16.70 -7.89 -20.96
C ARG A 34 15.53 -7.98 -21.97
N GLU A 35 15.62 -8.92 -22.91
CA GLU A 35 14.58 -9.17 -23.91
C GLU A 35 13.31 -9.74 -23.25
N VAL A 36 12.26 -8.92 -23.17
CA VAL A 36 10.89 -9.40 -22.94
C VAL A 36 10.37 -9.82 -24.32
N GLY A 37 10.30 -11.12 -24.57
CA GLY A 37 10.03 -11.66 -25.90
C GLY A 37 8.76 -11.11 -26.55
N PHE A 38 8.87 -10.67 -27.80
CA PHE A 38 7.71 -10.42 -28.65
C PHE A 38 7.03 -11.76 -28.95
N VAL A 39 5.79 -11.93 -28.49
CA VAL A 39 4.92 -12.99 -29.00
C VAL A 39 4.60 -12.62 -30.44
N ARG A 40 5.23 -13.32 -31.40
CA ARG A 40 4.72 -13.35 -32.77
C ARG A 40 3.30 -13.89 -32.70
N GLU A 41 2.33 -13.12 -33.20
CA GLU A 41 0.96 -13.58 -33.40
C GLU A 41 1.03 -14.91 -34.16
N ALA A 42 0.71 -16.00 -33.47
CA ALA A 42 0.44 -17.25 -34.13
C ALA A 42 -0.86 -17.03 -34.90
N ASN A 43 -0.79 -17.11 -36.23
CA ASN A 43 -1.95 -17.25 -37.13
C ASN A 43 -2.65 -18.60 -36.88
N GLY A 44 -3.17 -18.80 -35.68
CA GLY A 44 -4.04 -19.89 -35.32
C GLY A 44 -5.47 -19.36 -35.28
N THR A 45 -6.32 -19.88 -36.14
CA THR A 45 -7.77 -19.77 -36.04
C THR A 45 -8.21 -20.16 -34.63
N VAL A 46 -8.48 -19.15 -33.79
CA VAL A 46 -9.03 -19.33 -32.45
C VAL A 46 -10.49 -19.75 -32.61
N THR A 47 -10.77 -21.02 -32.34
CA THR A 47 -12.13 -21.50 -32.14
C THR A 47 -12.64 -20.96 -30.80
N ASN A 48 -13.70 -20.16 -30.90
CA ASN A 48 -14.42 -19.52 -29.82
C ASN A 48 -15.10 -20.57 -28.92
N THR A 49 -14.39 -21.14 -27.93
CA THR A 49 -15.02 -21.85 -26.80
C THR A 49 -14.12 -21.84 -25.57
N SER A 50 -13.89 -20.66 -24.99
CA SER A 50 -13.67 -20.53 -23.54
C SER A 50 -13.83 -19.06 -23.21
N ASN A 51 -14.95 -18.70 -22.58
CA ASN A 51 -15.21 -17.37 -22.05
C ASN A 51 -14.08 -17.04 -21.06
N PRO A 52 -13.16 -16.10 -21.34
CA PRO A 52 -12.26 -15.63 -20.31
C PRO A 52 -13.14 -14.86 -19.32
N HIS A 53 -13.27 -15.39 -18.10
CA HIS A 53 -13.87 -14.67 -16.99
C HIS A 53 -13.20 -13.30 -16.89
N THR A 54 -13.93 -12.29 -17.34
CA THR A 54 -13.53 -10.88 -17.24
C THR A 54 -13.82 -10.53 -15.78
N ALA A 55 -12.77 -10.46 -14.97
CA ALA A 55 -12.91 -9.96 -13.61
C ALA A 55 -13.33 -8.49 -13.68
N ASP A 56 -14.54 -8.18 -13.20
CA ASP A 56 -15.05 -6.82 -13.07
C ASP A 56 -14.21 -6.09 -12.01
N TYR A 57 -13.24 -5.30 -12.44
CA TYR A 57 -12.47 -4.46 -11.52
C TYR A 57 -13.36 -3.33 -10.99
N PRO A 58 -13.14 -2.85 -9.75
CA PRO A 58 -13.73 -1.59 -9.31
C PRO A 58 -13.21 -0.49 -10.23
N LYS A 59 -14.10 0.04 -11.06
CA LYS A 59 -13.92 1.14 -12.01
C LYS A 59 -13.63 2.46 -11.28
N ASP A 60 -12.81 2.49 -10.23
CA ASP A 60 -12.74 3.59 -9.26
C ASP A 60 -11.35 3.87 -8.67
N ASN A 61 -10.33 3.05 -9.00
CA ASN A 61 -8.98 3.18 -8.44
C ASN A 61 -7.96 3.47 -9.55
N PRO A 62 -7.19 4.58 -9.46
CA PRO A 62 -6.08 4.79 -10.37
C PRO A 62 -5.01 3.73 -10.11
N VAL A 63 -4.38 3.25 -11.18
CA VAL A 63 -3.33 2.23 -11.08
C VAL A 63 -2.05 2.84 -10.53
N LYS A 64 -1.93 2.88 -9.21
CA LYS A 64 -0.74 3.39 -8.53
C LYS A 64 0.30 2.29 -8.35
N PHE A 65 1.14 2.08 -9.35
CA PHE A 65 2.43 1.43 -9.08
C PHE A 65 3.24 2.37 -8.17
N ARG A 66 3.91 1.86 -7.13
CA ARG A 66 4.75 2.68 -6.25
C ARG A 66 5.83 1.85 -5.58
N VAL A 67 6.83 1.39 -6.33
CA VAL A 67 8.01 0.74 -5.73
C VAL A 67 8.81 1.79 -4.99
N ARG A 68 8.72 1.80 -3.66
CA ARG A 68 9.55 2.61 -2.76
C ARG A 68 10.66 1.72 -2.23
N MET A 69 11.91 2.12 -2.41
CA MET A 69 13.06 1.40 -1.87
C MET A 69 13.92 2.28 -1.01
N GLY A 70 13.98 1.94 0.28
CA GLY A 70 14.94 2.46 1.23
C GLY A 70 16.32 1.88 0.95
N VAL A 71 17.32 2.71 0.73
CA VAL A 71 18.73 2.34 0.90
C VAL A 71 19.14 3.00 2.21
N GLN A 72 19.78 2.30 3.16
CA GLN A 72 20.61 3.05 4.11
C GLN A 72 21.68 3.76 3.28
N PRO A 73 22.18 4.96 3.62
CA PRO A 73 23.22 5.64 2.85
C PRO A 73 24.41 4.71 2.66
N VAL A 74 24.46 4.05 1.52
CA VAL A 74 25.43 3.02 1.20
C VAL A 74 25.96 3.31 -0.18
N ASN A 75 27.21 3.66 -0.14
CA ASN A 75 28.12 3.61 -1.25
C ASN A 75 28.16 2.19 -1.84
N ILE A 76 27.60 2.05 -3.05
CA ILE A 76 27.44 0.76 -3.74
C ILE A 76 28.75 0.23 -4.35
N GLY A 77 29.88 0.87 -4.05
CA GLY A 77 31.19 0.50 -4.60
C GLY A 77 31.22 0.65 -6.11
N GLY A 78 31.79 -0.35 -6.79
CA GLY A 78 31.89 -0.40 -8.26
C GLY A 78 30.66 -0.96 -8.97
N LEU A 79 29.55 -1.27 -8.27
CA LEU A 79 28.37 -1.85 -8.91
C LEU A 79 27.70 -0.83 -9.84
N GLN A 80 27.82 -1.05 -11.15
CA GLN A 80 27.30 -0.15 -12.17
C GLN A 80 26.72 -0.95 -13.34
N GLY A 81 25.96 -0.26 -14.19
CA GLY A 81 25.46 -0.82 -15.45
C GLY A 81 24.64 -2.10 -15.28
N LYS A 82 25.02 -3.15 -16.02
CA LYS A 82 24.27 -4.41 -16.12
C LYS A 82 24.11 -5.15 -14.80
N GLU A 83 25.16 -5.15 -13.98
CA GLU A 83 25.15 -5.90 -12.72
C GLU A 83 24.16 -5.27 -11.74
N LEU A 84 24.22 -3.94 -11.57
CA LEU A 84 23.26 -3.20 -10.76
C LEU A 84 21.82 -3.43 -11.25
N TYR A 85 21.59 -3.35 -12.56
CA TYR A 85 20.28 -3.63 -13.14
C TYR A 85 19.76 -5.00 -12.74
N GLN A 86 20.56 -6.06 -12.95
CA GLN A 86 20.13 -7.44 -12.74
C GLN A 86 19.81 -7.69 -11.27
N TYR A 87 20.65 -7.20 -10.35
CA TYR A 87 20.41 -7.33 -8.92
C TYR A 87 19.11 -6.67 -8.48
N VAL A 88 18.90 -5.44 -8.94
CA VAL A 88 17.71 -4.66 -8.61
C VAL A 88 16.46 -5.33 -9.18
N TYR A 89 16.50 -5.71 -10.46
CA TYR A 89 15.37 -6.34 -11.14
C TYR A 89 15.00 -7.67 -10.47
N ASP A 90 15.97 -8.57 -10.25
CA ASP A 90 15.74 -9.88 -9.63
C ASP A 90 15.24 -9.74 -8.19
N CYS A 91 15.77 -8.76 -7.45
CA CYS A 91 15.29 -8.45 -6.11
C CYS A 91 13.80 -8.11 -6.12
N ILE A 92 13.40 -7.10 -6.91
CA ILE A 92 12.00 -6.68 -6.94
C ILE A 92 11.13 -7.80 -7.50
N GLU A 93 11.54 -8.47 -8.58
CA GLU A 93 10.82 -9.61 -9.15
C GLU A 93 10.58 -10.73 -8.13
N SER A 94 11.55 -11.06 -7.29
CA SER A 94 11.42 -12.10 -6.27
C SER A 94 10.38 -11.78 -5.19
N TRP A 95 10.16 -10.50 -4.89
CA TRP A 95 9.11 -10.06 -3.98
C TRP A 95 7.76 -9.90 -4.62
N CYS A 96 7.80 -9.68 -5.92
CA CYS A 96 6.68 -9.30 -6.73
C CYS A 96 6.45 -10.27 -7.89
N PRO A 97 6.25 -11.57 -7.61
CA PRO A 97 5.85 -12.50 -8.64
C PRO A 97 4.51 -12.05 -9.26
N TYR A 98 4.36 -12.33 -10.54
CA TYR A 98 3.27 -11.79 -11.37
C TYR A 98 1.85 -12.15 -10.87
N ASP A 99 1.74 -13.24 -10.12
CA ASP A 99 0.50 -13.89 -9.69
C ASP A 99 -0.40 -13.06 -8.76
N HIS A 100 0.08 -11.99 -8.12
CA HIS A 100 -0.66 -11.41 -6.98
C HIS A 100 -1.24 -10.00 -7.10
N GLY A 101 -1.04 -9.24 -8.19
CA GLY A 101 -1.65 -7.90 -8.38
C GLY A 101 -1.26 -6.81 -7.33
N PHE A 102 -0.62 -7.22 -6.24
CA PHE A 102 -0.16 -6.38 -5.16
C PHE A 102 1.00 -7.07 -4.44
N CYS A 103 1.99 -6.28 -4.07
CA CYS A 103 3.07 -6.66 -3.17
C CYS A 103 3.11 -5.74 -1.97
N ASP A 104 2.81 -6.31 -0.82
CA ASP A 104 3.30 -5.78 0.44
C ASP A 104 4.54 -6.58 0.85
N ALA A 105 5.69 -5.97 0.64
CA ALA A 105 6.91 -6.39 1.32
C ALA A 105 6.85 -5.83 2.74
N GLY A 106 6.06 -6.49 3.59
CA GLY A 106 5.94 -6.12 4.99
C GLY A 106 7.31 -5.96 5.68
N PRO A 107 7.36 -5.46 6.92
CA PRO A 107 8.52 -4.80 7.56
C PRO A 107 9.81 -5.64 7.76
N LYS A 108 9.89 -6.85 7.19
CA LYS A 108 11.04 -7.77 7.27
C LYS A 108 11.50 -8.34 5.93
N LYS A 109 11.01 -7.83 4.80
CA LYS A 109 11.50 -8.25 3.47
C LYS A 109 12.47 -7.19 2.93
N TRP A 110 13.77 -7.43 3.11
CA TRP A 110 14.84 -6.70 2.45
C TRP A 110 15.69 -7.62 1.58
N CYS A 111 16.15 -7.13 0.42
CA CYS A 111 17.12 -7.84 -0.39
C CYS A 111 18.47 -7.31 0.05
N GLU A 112 19.27 -8.20 0.60
CA GLU A 112 20.66 -7.90 0.88
C GLU A 112 21.45 -8.01 -0.42
N VAL A 113 21.96 -6.89 -0.91
CA VAL A 113 22.87 -6.86 -2.04
C VAL A 113 24.29 -6.78 -1.50
N LYS A 114 25.11 -7.78 -1.85
CA LYS A 114 26.53 -7.86 -1.47
C LYS A 114 27.40 -7.45 -2.64
N VAL A 115 28.19 -6.38 -2.47
CA VAL A 115 29.15 -5.89 -3.47
C VAL A 115 30.45 -5.56 -2.77
N ASP A 116 31.57 -6.15 -3.22
CA ASP A 116 32.92 -5.82 -2.72
C ASP A 116 33.03 -5.83 -1.18
N GLY A 117 32.37 -6.81 -0.53
CA GLY A 117 32.33 -6.95 0.92
C GLY A 117 31.41 -5.97 1.66
N ARG A 118 30.69 -5.09 0.95
CA ARG A 118 29.65 -4.20 1.47
C ARG A 118 28.28 -4.83 1.31
N ARG A 119 27.36 -4.40 2.18
CA ARG A 119 25.97 -4.83 2.21
C ARG A 119 25.10 -3.59 2.13
N PHE A 120 24.18 -3.56 1.18
CA PHE A 120 23.05 -2.65 1.24
C PHE A 120 21.75 -3.43 1.20
N HIS A 121 20.74 -2.84 1.81
CA HIS A 121 19.40 -3.39 1.86
C HIS A 121 18.55 -2.57 0.91
N LEU A 122 17.93 -3.26 -0.02
CA LEU A 122 16.78 -2.76 -0.74
C LEU A 122 15.55 -3.10 0.11
N VAL A 123 14.59 -2.20 0.24
CA VAL A 123 13.35 -2.43 1.01
C VAL A 123 12.15 -2.00 0.19
N LEU A 124 11.42 -2.94 -0.43
CA LEU A 124 10.15 -2.60 -1.09
C LEU A 124 9.12 -2.18 -0.03
N VAL A 125 8.57 -0.97 -0.11
CA VAL A 125 7.52 -0.54 0.84
C VAL A 125 6.12 -0.85 0.33
N ALA A 126 5.89 -0.78 -0.98
CA ALA A 126 4.65 -1.24 -1.62
C ALA A 126 4.91 -1.48 -3.11
N ALA A 127 4.12 -2.32 -3.78
CA ALA A 127 3.93 -2.25 -5.22
C ALA A 127 2.52 -2.73 -5.54
N TYR A 128 1.88 -2.12 -6.54
CA TYR A 128 0.54 -2.49 -6.97
C TYR A 128 0.48 -2.48 -8.49
N TRP A 129 -0.13 -3.49 -9.09
CA TRP A 129 -0.40 -3.52 -10.52
C TRP A 129 -1.68 -4.30 -10.81
N PRO A 130 -2.43 -3.97 -11.87
CA PRO A 130 -3.63 -4.73 -12.19
C PRO A 130 -3.21 -6.13 -12.68
N SER A 131 -3.83 -7.19 -12.18
CA SER A 131 -3.45 -8.58 -12.47
C SER A 131 -3.45 -8.91 -13.97
N ASN A 132 -4.30 -8.26 -14.77
CA ASN A 132 -4.36 -8.44 -16.22
C ASN A 132 -3.28 -7.66 -17.02
N TYR A 133 -2.40 -6.91 -16.34
CA TYR A 133 -1.41 -6.04 -16.99
C TYR A 133 0.02 -6.52 -16.74
N LYS A 134 0.30 -7.78 -17.08
CA LYS A 134 1.64 -8.39 -16.97
C LYS A 134 2.75 -7.52 -17.55
N ARG A 135 2.54 -7.03 -18.76
CA ARG A 135 3.51 -6.18 -19.46
C ARG A 135 3.74 -4.87 -18.74
N LEU A 136 2.70 -4.28 -18.14
CA LEU A 136 2.85 -3.05 -17.38
C LEU A 136 3.75 -3.30 -16.17
N ARG A 137 3.50 -4.37 -15.40
CA ARG A 137 4.39 -4.80 -14.30
C ARG A 137 5.83 -4.91 -14.81
N GLU A 138 6.07 -5.66 -15.88
CA GLU A 138 7.41 -5.87 -16.44
C GLU A 138 8.07 -4.53 -16.84
N TRP A 139 7.33 -3.61 -17.45
CA TRP A 139 7.84 -2.27 -17.76
C TRP A 139 8.17 -1.47 -16.52
N MET A 140 7.33 -1.53 -15.49
CA MET A 140 7.60 -0.80 -14.25
C MET A 140 8.83 -1.35 -13.51
N LEU A 141 9.06 -2.67 -13.53
CA LEU A 141 10.26 -3.30 -12.98
C LEU A 141 11.52 -2.92 -13.77
N ASP A 142 11.45 -2.98 -15.10
CA ASP A 142 12.52 -2.53 -16.02
C ASP A 142 12.89 -1.07 -15.78
N MET A 143 11.89 -0.20 -15.64
CA MET A 143 12.10 1.22 -15.37
C MET A 143 12.78 1.46 -14.03
N TRP A 144 12.35 0.78 -12.97
CA TRP A 144 12.97 0.95 -11.66
C TRP A 144 14.45 0.56 -11.69
N ALA A 145 14.76 -0.62 -12.24
CA ALA A 145 16.14 -1.09 -12.40
C ALA A 145 16.98 -0.15 -13.26
N THR A 146 16.40 0.38 -14.34
CA THR A 146 17.10 1.32 -15.22
C THR A 146 17.31 2.70 -14.58
N ILE A 147 16.35 3.22 -13.84
CA ILE A 147 16.46 4.49 -13.10
C ILE A 147 17.61 4.39 -12.09
N ALA A 148 17.70 3.29 -11.34
CA ALA A 148 18.82 3.05 -10.42
C ALA A 148 20.18 3.09 -11.14
N VAL A 149 20.29 2.44 -12.30
CA VAL A 149 21.52 2.48 -13.13
C VAL A 149 21.82 3.87 -13.66
N LYS A 150 20.81 4.60 -14.17
CA LYS A 150 20.99 5.95 -14.72
C LYS A 150 21.43 6.94 -13.65
N ILE A 151 20.87 6.82 -12.46
CA ILE A 151 21.29 7.59 -11.28
C ILE A 151 22.76 7.30 -10.96
N VAL A 152 23.14 6.02 -10.89
CA VAL A 152 24.52 5.64 -10.54
C VAL A 152 25.52 6.02 -11.63
N ASN A 153 25.14 5.94 -12.90
CA ASN A 153 26.02 6.32 -14.01
C ASN A 153 26.18 7.83 -14.17
N ASN A 154 25.38 8.64 -13.46
CA ASN A 154 25.63 10.06 -13.38
C ASN A 154 26.92 10.29 -12.58
N GLY A 155 27.99 10.71 -13.26
CA GLY A 155 29.30 10.91 -12.64
C GLY A 155 29.31 11.87 -11.44
N LYS A 156 28.28 12.71 -11.29
CA LYS A 156 28.12 13.59 -10.11
C LYS A 156 27.70 12.83 -8.84
N ASN A 157 27.05 11.68 -8.99
CA ASN A 157 26.66 10.80 -7.89
C ASN A 157 27.79 9.83 -7.50
N CYS A 158 28.95 9.94 -8.15
CA CYS A 158 30.09 9.08 -7.89
C CYS A 158 31.32 9.88 -7.47
N ILE A 159 32.00 9.40 -6.44
CA ILE A 159 33.28 9.95 -5.99
C ILE A 159 34.39 8.92 -6.20
N TRP A 160 35.58 9.36 -6.56
CA TRP A 160 36.76 8.49 -6.57
C TRP A 160 37.35 8.41 -5.16
N ASN A 161 37.27 7.23 -4.54
CA ASN A 161 37.89 6.99 -3.25
C ASN A 161 39.37 6.64 -3.43
N ARG A 162 40.25 7.58 -3.05
CA ARG A 162 41.71 7.43 -3.22
C ARG A 162 42.30 6.32 -2.35
N GLU A 163 41.78 6.12 -1.14
CA GLU A 163 42.29 5.10 -0.21
C GLU A 163 41.99 3.69 -0.72
N LYS A 164 40.77 3.50 -1.22
CA LYS A 164 40.31 2.21 -1.75
C LYS A 164 40.61 2.02 -3.24
N ARG A 165 41.13 3.06 -3.92
CA ARG A 165 41.41 3.11 -5.36
C ARG A 165 40.23 2.63 -6.21
N GLN A 166 39.02 3.04 -5.83
CA GLN A 166 37.79 2.63 -6.51
C GLN A 166 36.81 3.79 -6.60
N GLN A 167 35.96 3.76 -7.63
CA GLN A 167 34.81 4.66 -7.72
C GLN A 167 33.72 4.19 -6.74
N GLU A 168 33.05 5.16 -6.14
CA GLU A 168 32.08 4.96 -5.09
C GLU A 168 30.85 5.80 -5.43
N CYS A 169 29.75 5.15 -5.77
CA CYS A 169 28.52 5.82 -6.20
C CYS A 169 27.44 5.79 -5.12
N SER A 170 26.63 6.84 -5.09
CA SER A 170 25.47 6.97 -4.21
C SER A 170 24.18 6.66 -4.97
N LEU A 171 23.29 5.92 -4.32
CA LEU A 171 21.88 5.83 -4.67
C LEU A 171 21.08 6.73 -3.72
N PRO A 172 19.96 7.31 -4.17
CA PRO A 172 19.01 7.96 -3.28
C PRO A 172 18.44 6.96 -2.29
N ASP A 173 18.09 7.44 -1.11
CA ASP A 173 17.38 6.64 -0.12
C ASP A 173 15.97 6.28 -0.57
N PHE A 174 15.42 6.96 -1.58
CA PHE A 174 14.07 6.76 -2.05
C PHE A 174 13.95 7.00 -3.56
N ILE A 175 13.39 6.01 -4.26
CA ILE A 175 12.88 6.15 -5.63
C ILE A 175 11.43 5.68 -5.60
N SER A 176 10.51 6.45 -6.18
CA SER A 176 9.10 6.07 -6.40
C SER A 176 8.72 6.35 -7.84
N ILE A 177 8.04 5.39 -8.47
CA ILE A 177 7.47 5.54 -9.82
C ILE A 177 5.99 5.26 -9.73
N SER A 178 5.13 6.17 -10.19
CA SER A 178 3.67 5.97 -10.22
C SER A 178 3.04 6.47 -11.51
N ILE A 179 1.94 5.81 -11.91
CA ILE A 179 1.05 6.29 -12.97
C ILE A 179 -0.21 6.79 -12.28
N ASP A 180 -0.30 8.10 -12.08
CA ASP A 180 -1.47 8.74 -11.50
C ASP A 180 -2.53 8.99 -12.59
N HIS A 181 -3.79 9.17 -12.17
CA HIS A 181 -4.92 9.51 -13.04
C HIS A 181 -5.20 8.55 -14.22
N TRP A 182 -4.68 7.32 -14.20
CA TRP A 182 -5.04 6.27 -15.14
C TRP A 182 -5.98 5.25 -14.52
N TYR A 183 -7.16 5.07 -15.09
CA TYR A 183 -8.29 4.34 -14.49
C TYR A 183 -8.73 3.09 -15.26
N GLY A 184 -7.93 2.62 -16.23
CA GLY A 184 -8.23 1.43 -17.03
C GLY A 184 -8.75 1.72 -18.44
N LYS A 185 -8.97 0.64 -19.20
CA LYS A 185 -9.32 0.66 -20.63
C LYS A 185 -10.75 1.13 -20.91
N ASP A 186 -11.65 0.93 -19.94
CA ASP A 186 -13.05 1.31 -20.10
C ASP A 186 -13.22 2.80 -19.81
N HIS A 187 -13.67 3.53 -20.82
CA HIS A 187 -13.84 4.98 -20.87
C HIS A 187 -14.82 5.58 -19.86
N GLU A 188 -15.23 4.83 -18.84
CA GLU A 188 -16.26 5.22 -17.87
C GLU A 188 -15.75 6.14 -16.75
N LEU A 189 -14.43 6.30 -16.61
CA LEU A 189 -13.80 7.21 -15.64
C LEU A 189 -13.07 8.40 -16.26
N LYS A 190 -13.28 8.69 -17.55
CA LYS A 190 -12.75 9.91 -18.16
C LYS A 190 -13.41 11.14 -17.55
N ASP A 191 -12.89 11.62 -16.43
CA ASP A 191 -12.81 13.06 -16.27
C ASP A 191 -12.02 13.56 -17.49
N ARG A 192 -12.67 14.31 -18.38
CA ARG A 192 -12.02 14.78 -19.62
C ARG A 192 -10.78 15.65 -19.33
N GLU A 193 -10.63 16.07 -18.08
CA GLU A 193 -9.52 16.87 -17.56
C GLU A 193 -8.43 16.03 -16.85
N ALA A 194 -8.71 14.79 -16.46
CA ALA A 194 -7.72 13.91 -15.81
C ALA A 194 -6.78 13.29 -16.85
N THR A 195 -5.58 13.84 -16.95
CA THR A 195 -4.52 13.37 -17.85
C THR A 195 -3.65 12.37 -17.09
N PRO A 196 -3.47 11.12 -17.59
CA PRO A 196 -2.54 10.17 -17.00
C PRO A 196 -1.17 10.80 -16.77
N ASP A 197 -0.56 10.56 -15.61
CA ASP A 197 0.68 11.22 -15.22
C ASP A 197 1.69 10.20 -14.66
N LEU A 198 2.83 10.08 -15.33
CA LEU A 198 3.95 9.29 -14.88
C LEU A 198 4.84 10.13 -13.96
N LYS A 199 4.74 9.88 -12.65
CA LYS A 199 5.56 10.54 -11.64
C LYS A 199 6.77 9.69 -11.27
N VAL A 200 7.94 10.31 -11.27
CA VAL A 200 9.18 9.75 -10.71
C VAL A 200 9.67 10.68 -9.60
N GLN A 201 9.62 10.19 -8.37
CA GLN A 201 10.07 10.92 -7.20
C GLN A 201 11.38 10.33 -6.69
N VAL A 202 12.36 11.18 -6.46
CA VAL A 202 13.65 10.78 -5.93
C VAL A 202 14.01 11.64 -4.71
N TRP A 203 14.45 11.02 -3.62
CA TRP A 203 14.71 11.71 -2.36
C TRP A 203 15.83 11.02 -1.53
N ASP A 204 16.55 11.80 -0.74
CA ASP A 204 17.64 11.42 0.19
C ASP A 204 17.27 11.96 1.59
N PHE A 205 17.23 11.10 2.62
CA PHE A 205 16.77 11.48 3.97
C PHE A 205 17.87 12.16 4.78
N ASP A 206 19.14 11.83 4.52
CA ASP A 206 20.27 12.28 5.33
C ASP A 206 21.15 13.26 4.56
N ASN A 207 20.94 14.53 4.88
CA ASN A 207 21.66 15.69 4.36
C ASN A 207 23.18 15.71 4.67
N GLN A 208 23.75 14.63 5.21
CA GLN A 208 25.04 14.66 5.91
C GLN A 208 26.09 13.65 5.43
N ALA A 209 25.83 12.73 4.49
CA ALA A 209 26.89 11.80 4.04
C ALA A 209 26.85 11.39 2.56
N SER A 210 25.68 11.48 1.93
CA SER A 210 25.46 11.04 0.56
C SER A 210 25.51 12.26 -0.38
N LYS A 211 26.47 12.31 -1.30
CA LYS A 211 26.55 13.35 -2.35
C LYS A 211 25.62 12.99 -3.52
N PHE A 212 24.37 12.66 -3.24
CA PHE A 212 23.42 12.40 -4.30
C PHE A 212 22.96 13.72 -4.94
N ASP A 213 23.37 13.98 -6.18
CA ASP A 213 22.90 15.10 -7.00
C ASP A 213 21.56 14.74 -7.65
N CYS A 214 20.49 14.94 -6.89
CA CYS A 214 19.14 14.68 -7.38
C CYS A 214 18.81 15.52 -8.62
N VAL A 215 19.10 16.83 -8.58
CA VAL A 215 18.80 17.76 -9.68
C VAL A 215 19.56 17.36 -10.93
N GLY A 216 20.86 17.04 -10.81
CA GLY A 216 21.66 16.56 -11.92
C GLY A 216 21.21 15.20 -12.47
N SER A 217 20.45 14.43 -11.69
CA SER A 217 19.90 13.14 -12.12
C SER A 217 18.58 13.28 -12.88
N GLN A 218 17.89 14.44 -12.85
CA GLN A 218 16.63 14.63 -13.57
C GLN A 218 16.80 14.54 -15.09
N SER A 219 17.82 15.18 -15.67
CA SER A 219 18.02 15.18 -17.13
C SER A 219 18.31 13.78 -17.70
N PRO A 220 19.22 12.97 -17.13
CA PRO A 220 19.42 11.58 -17.56
C PRO A 220 18.16 10.71 -17.48
N LEU A 221 17.29 10.96 -16.50
CA LEU A 221 16.01 10.25 -16.37
C LEU A 221 15.02 10.72 -17.44
N PHE A 222 14.90 12.03 -17.65
CA PHE A 222 14.04 12.58 -18.69
C PHE A 222 14.46 12.09 -20.09
N GLU A 223 15.77 12.03 -20.35
CA GLU A 223 16.32 11.45 -21.58
C GLU A 223 15.96 9.97 -21.71
N TYR A 224 16.07 9.19 -20.62
CA TYR A 224 15.68 7.78 -20.64
C TYR A 224 14.21 7.58 -21.06
N PHE A 225 13.28 8.37 -20.53
CA PHE A 225 11.86 8.24 -20.86
C PHE A 225 11.51 8.64 -22.30
N ASN A 226 12.32 9.51 -22.92
CA ASN A 226 12.02 10.11 -24.22
C ASN A 226 12.94 9.62 -25.35
N THR A 227 14.02 8.90 -25.06
CA THR A 227 14.93 8.34 -26.06
C THR A 227 14.52 6.91 -26.41
N LYS A 228 14.43 6.64 -27.71
CA LYS A 228 14.13 5.31 -28.24
C LYS A 228 15.22 4.34 -27.79
N GLN A 229 14.78 3.27 -27.13
CA GLN A 229 15.66 2.20 -26.70
C GLN A 229 15.90 1.23 -27.88
N LYS A 230 16.67 0.16 -27.65
CA LYS A 230 16.99 -0.89 -28.64
C LYS A 230 15.76 -1.42 -29.41
N TYR A 231 14.57 -1.33 -28.84
CA TYR A 231 13.30 -1.82 -29.41
C TYR A 231 12.60 -0.82 -30.35
N GLY A 232 13.21 0.34 -30.63
CA GLY A 232 12.62 1.35 -31.50
C GLY A 232 11.46 2.15 -30.87
N SER A 233 11.17 1.90 -29.59
CA SER A 233 10.21 2.64 -28.77
C SER A 233 10.85 3.20 -27.50
N THR A 234 10.31 4.30 -26.97
CA THR A 234 10.69 4.85 -25.66
C THR A 234 10.01 4.08 -24.52
N PRO A 235 10.49 4.16 -23.27
CA PRO A 235 9.77 3.65 -22.11
C PRO A 235 8.36 4.22 -22.00
N LEU A 236 8.18 5.53 -22.22
CA LEU A 236 6.85 6.16 -22.20
C LEU A 236 5.93 5.56 -23.27
N GLU A 237 6.42 5.37 -24.50
CA GLU A 237 5.64 4.77 -25.58
C GLU A 237 5.19 3.34 -25.23
N ARG A 238 6.04 2.55 -24.56
CA ARG A 238 5.69 1.19 -24.10
C ARG A 238 4.59 1.21 -23.04
N ILE A 239 4.66 2.15 -22.09
CA ILE A 239 3.58 2.34 -21.10
C ILE A 239 2.30 2.75 -21.82
N ALA A 240 2.36 3.79 -22.64
CA ALA A 240 1.24 4.33 -23.40
C ALA A 240 0.52 3.26 -24.23
N GLN A 241 1.28 2.44 -24.97
CA GLN A 241 0.74 1.29 -25.70
C GLN A 241 0.08 0.25 -24.78
N THR A 242 0.68 -0.03 -23.62
CA THR A 242 0.17 -1.02 -22.66
C THR A 242 -1.12 -0.56 -21.99
N ILE A 243 -1.21 0.73 -21.64
CA ILE A 243 -2.40 1.33 -21.02
C ILE A 243 -3.42 1.84 -22.05
N GLN A 244 -3.08 1.77 -23.34
CA GLN A 244 -3.89 2.18 -24.49
C GLN A 244 -4.23 3.67 -24.51
N GLU A 245 -3.28 4.49 -24.07
CA GLU A 245 -3.36 5.95 -24.14
C GLU A 245 -2.39 6.48 -25.20
N PRO A 246 -2.69 7.62 -25.87
CA PRO A 246 -1.73 8.23 -26.77
C PRO A 246 -0.54 8.75 -25.97
N ASN A 247 0.69 8.58 -26.50
CA ASN A 247 1.93 8.97 -25.82
C ASN A 247 1.92 10.44 -25.33
N GLN A 248 1.28 11.32 -26.10
CA GLN A 248 1.17 12.76 -25.80
C GLN A 248 0.21 13.07 -24.64
N ALA A 249 -0.65 12.12 -24.24
CA ALA A 249 -1.57 12.27 -23.13
C ALA A 249 -1.01 11.75 -21.81
N ILE A 250 0.24 11.27 -21.76
CA ILE A 250 0.89 10.93 -20.49
C ILE A 250 1.81 12.07 -20.11
N GLN A 251 1.44 12.82 -19.07
CA GLN A 251 2.32 13.81 -18.46
C GLN A 251 3.50 13.09 -17.77
N GLN A 252 4.66 13.73 -17.74
CA GLN A 252 5.86 13.18 -17.10
C GLN A 252 6.35 14.18 -16.06
N ASP A 253 6.27 13.79 -14.80
CA ASP A 253 6.73 14.60 -13.67
C ASP A 253 7.90 13.90 -12.98
N ILE A 254 9.12 14.37 -13.25
CA ILE A 254 10.34 13.90 -12.58
C ILE A 254 10.77 15.00 -11.61
N PHE A 255 10.69 14.75 -10.32
CA PHE A 255 11.04 15.76 -9.33
C PHE A 255 11.82 15.22 -8.14
N CYS A 256 12.62 16.13 -7.59
CA CYS A 256 13.43 15.94 -6.40
C CYS A 256 12.68 16.56 -5.23
N VAL A 257 12.46 15.80 -4.17
CA VAL A 257 11.87 16.34 -2.94
C VAL A 257 13.01 17.00 -2.15
N PRO A 258 13.00 18.32 -1.94
CA PRO A 258 14.05 18.98 -1.17
C PRO A 258 14.00 18.54 0.30
N ASP A 259 15.17 18.53 0.95
CA ASP A 259 15.40 18.05 2.30
C ASP A 259 14.34 18.51 3.31
N GLY A 260 13.77 17.56 4.04
CA GLY A 260 12.79 17.87 5.08
C GLY A 260 11.40 18.24 4.58
N GLY A 261 11.11 18.10 3.28
CA GLY A 261 9.73 17.93 2.80
C GLY A 261 9.16 16.72 3.52
N GLY A 262 8.33 16.98 4.54
CA GLY A 262 8.01 16.07 5.64
C GLY A 262 7.81 14.64 5.17
N GLU A 263 8.29 13.67 5.97
CA GLU A 263 8.09 12.25 5.75
C GLU A 263 6.80 12.05 4.97
N ALA A 264 6.93 11.69 3.69
CA ALA A 264 5.86 11.06 2.95
C ALA A 264 5.59 9.75 3.69
N SER A 265 4.90 9.90 4.80
CA SER A 265 4.36 8.90 5.66
C SER A 265 3.47 8.04 4.78
N ALA A 266 3.18 6.82 5.18
CA ALA A 266 2.13 6.06 4.51
C ALA A 266 0.80 6.87 4.40
N SER A 267 0.64 7.99 5.12
CA SER A 267 -0.46 8.95 4.99
C SER A 267 -0.41 9.93 3.81
N ASP A 268 0.72 10.13 3.13
CA ASP A 268 0.79 10.95 1.89
C ASP A 268 0.53 10.11 0.61
N LEU A 269 0.11 8.86 0.80
CA LEU A 269 -0.42 7.95 -0.22
C LEU A 269 -1.80 8.44 -0.72
N GLY A 270 -1.84 9.60 -1.39
CA GLY A 270 -2.94 10.01 -2.26
C GLY A 270 -4.26 10.28 -1.57
N ARG A 271 -4.44 11.52 -1.10
CA ARG A 271 -5.76 12.11 -0.85
C ARG A 271 -6.59 12.01 -2.15
N PRO A 272 -7.73 11.31 -2.20
CA PRO A 272 -8.76 11.65 -3.18
C PRO A 272 -9.25 13.07 -2.86
N GLU A 273 -9.35 13.92 -3.87
CA GLU A 273 -9.93 15.25 -3.68
C GLU A 273 -11.39 15.12 -3.18
N PRO A 274 -11.80 15.85 -2.13
CA PRO A 274 -13.12 15.72 -1.49
C PRO A 274 -14.32 15.96 -2.41
N ASN A 275 -14.11 16.57 -3.58
CA ASN A 275 -15.19 17.16 -4.39
C ASN A 275 -15.77 16.23 -5.47
N GLN A 276 -15.32 14.97 -5.58
CA GLN A 276 -15.77 14.07 -6.66
C GLN A 276 -16.91 13.09 -6.29
N LEU A 277 -17.38 13.08 -5.04
CA LEU A 277 -18.42 12.11 -4.60
C LEU A 277 -19.80 12.38 -5.21
N SER A 278 -20.09 13.62 -5.60
CA SER A 278 -21.38 14.00 -6.18
C SER A 278 -21.57 13.62 -7.65
N LYS A 279 -20.52 13.14 -8.34
CA LYS A 279 -20.57 12.81 -9.78
C LYS A 279 -20.52 11.31 -10.09
N ARG A 280 -20.41 10.42 -9.09
CA ARG A 280 -20.37 8.95 -9.27
C ARG A 280 -21.77 8.32 -9.33
N SER A 281 -22.69 8.94 -10.07
CA SER A 281 -24.08 8.51 -10.22
C SER A 281 -24.17 7.23 -11.06
N GLY A 282 -24.10 6.08 -10.41
CA GLY A 282 -24.38 4.78 -11.03
C GLY A 282 -24.37 3.61 -10.06
N ASN A 283 -23.47 3.61 -9.08
CA ASN A 283 -23.34 2.53 -8.10
C ASN A 283 -23.83 2.97 -6.73
N LYS A 284 -24.77 2.21 -6.14
CA LYS A 284 -25.22 2.42 -4.76
C LYS A 284 -24.02 2.37 -3.82
N HIS A 285 -23.88 3.39 -2.96
CA HIS A 285 -22.83 3.41 -1.95
C HIS A 285 -23.11 2.30 -0.94
N THR A 286 -22.28 1.26 -0.91
CA THR A 286 -22.50 0.13 -0.01
C THR A 286 -21.54 0.24 1.18
N LEU A 287 -22.10 0.21 2.39
CA LEU A 287 -21.37 0.01 3.62
C LEU A 287 -21.07 -1.48 3.78
N TYR A 288 -19.80 -1.82 3.80
CA TYR A 288 -19.29 -3.17 4.00
C TYR A 288 -18.87 -3.34 5.46
N LEU A 289 -19.39 -4.38 6.10
CA LEU A 289 -19.02 -4.83 7.43
C LEU A 289 -18.46 -6.25 7.36
N SER A 290 -17.16 -6.41 7.53
CA SER A 290 -16.52 -7.73 7.68
C SER A 290 -16.30 -8.02 9.15
N VAL A 291 -16.97 -9.04 9.65
CA VAL A 291 -16.94 -9.43 11.06
C VAL A 291 -16.11 -10.70 11.23
N GLY A 292 -15.10 -10.63 12.10
CA GLY A 292 -14.23 -11.77 12.39
C GLY A 292 -14.94 -12.88 13.16
N VAL A 293 -14.48 -14.12 12.97
CA VAL A 293 -15.07 -15.33 13.60
C VAL A 293 -14.69 -15.53 15.06
N TRP A 294 -13.53 -15.01 15.44
CA TRP A 294 -13.06 -15.08 16.81
C TRP A 294 -13.94 -14.19 17.67
N LYS A 295 -14.22 -14.63 18.89
CA LYS A 295 -15.12 -13.92 19.81
C LYS A 295 -14.38 -13.47 21.06
N GLN A 296 -14.87 -12.39 21.64
CA GLN A 296 -14.45 -11.87 22.93
C GLN A 296 -15.65 -11.86 23.87
N SER A 297 -15.42 -12.20 25.14
CA SER A 297 -16.44 -12.04 26.17
C SER A 297 -16.60 -10.55 26.48
N ALA A 298 -17.82 -10.02 26.31
CA ALA A 298 -18.22 -8.70 26.81
C ALA A 298 -18.70 -8.78 28.28
N GLY A 299 -18.67 -9.96 28.89
CA GLY A 299 -19.16 -10.19 30.24
C GLY A 299 -20.66 -9.94 30.31
N THR A 300 -21.09 -9.14 31.29
CA THR A 300 -22.51 -8.74 31.45
C THR A 300 -22.88 -7.46 30.70
N PHE A 301 -21.93 -6.82 30.00
CA PHE A 301 -22.25 -5.61 29.22
C PHE A 301 -23.09 -5.99 28.00
N LYS A 302 -24.19 -5.25 27.78
CA LYS A 302 -25.13 -5.50 26.68
C LYS A 302 -25.75 -4.24 26.11
N GLY A 303 -26.22 -4.33 24.86
CA GLY A 303 -26.96 -3.29 24.15
C GLY A 303 -26.31 -1.91 24.28
N GLN A 304 -27.10 -0.93 24.71
CA GLN A 304 -26.67 0.46 24.84
C GLN A 304 -25.47 0.65 25.80
N GLU A 305 -25.35 -0.15 26.86
CA GLU A 305 -24.22 -0.03 27.80
C GLU A 305 -22.90 -0.37 27.11
N LEU A 306 -22.87 -1.47 26.35
CA LEU A 306 -21.69 -1.85 25.61
C LEU A 306 -21.42 -0.87 24.47
N TRP A 307 -22.45 -0.41 23.76
CA TRP A 307 -22.33 0.62 22.73
C TRP A 307 -21.64 1.87 23.29
N ASN A 308 -22.10 2.40 24.43
CA ASN A 308 -21.53 3.62 25.04
C ASN A 308 -20.04 3.43 25.33
N LYS A 309 -19.67 2.31 25.97
CA LYS A 309 -18.27 2.04 26.34
C LYS A 309 -17.36 1.90 25.12
N ILE A 310 -17.82 1.22 24.07
CA ILE A 310 -17.06 1.07 22.83
C ILE A 310 -16.95 2.41 22.09
N HIS A 311 -18.06 3.14 21.97
CA HIS A 311 -18.11 4.44 21.31
C HIS A 311 -17.20 5.47 22.01
N ASP A 312 -17.21 5.52 23.34
CA ASP A 312 -16.33 6.38 24.13
C ASP A 312 -14.86 6.04 23.90
N CYS A 313 -14.53 4.74 23.86
CA CYS A 313 -13.19 4.27 23.55
C CYS A 313 -12.75 4.66 22.14
N LEU A 314 -13.60 4.44 21.14
CA LEU A 314 -13.32 4.80 19.75
C LEU A 314 -13.18 6.32 19.58
N THR A 315 -13.99 7.11 20.27
CA THR A 315 -13.91 8.58 20.27
C THR A 315 -12.56 9.06 20.81
N ASN A 316 -12.07 8.42 21.87
CA ASN A 316 -10.76 8.72 22.45
C ASN A 316 -9.58 8.27 21.57
N LEU A 317 -9.72 7.14 20.87
CA LEU A 317 -8.70 6.63 19.95
C LEU A 317 -8.65 7.43 18.64
N CYS A 318 -9.79 7.92 18.18
CA CYS A 318 -9.94 8.66 16.94
C CYS A 318 -10.38 10.09 17.25
N PRO A 319 -9.52 11.02 17.68
CA PRO A 319 -9.96 12.36 18.10
C PRO A 319 -10.57 13.18 16.95
N THR A 320 -11.46 14.12 17.29
CA THR A 320 -12.05 15.06 16.34
C THR A 320 -10.99 15.95 15.68
N GLY A 321 -11.24 16.38 14.44
CA GLY A 321 -10.37 17.32 13.72
C GLY A 321 -9.15 16.68 13.05
N ARG A 322 -8.97 15.36 13.19
CA ARG A 322 -8.01 14.59 12.38
C ARG A 322 -8.75 13.92 11.23
N ASN A 323 -8.13 13.91 10.05
CA ASN A 323 -8.62 13.27 8.82
C ASN A 323 -7.40 12.69 8.06
N GLY A 324 -7.63 11.85 7.05
CA GLY A 324 -6.59 11.18 6.25
C GLY A 324 -6.42 9.72 6.67
N HIS A 325 -5.20 9.16 6.51
CA HIS A 325 -4.87 7.82 7.00
C HIS A 325 -4.42 7.85 8.46
N ASN A 326 -4.64 6.75 9.18
CA ASN A 326 -4.24 6.55 10.57
C ASN A 326 -4.71 7.70 11.48
N VAL A 327 -5.95 8.14 11.24
CA VAL A 327 -6.62 9.19 12.01
C VAL A 327 -6.77 8.78 13.46
N CYS A 328 -7.05 7.50 13.66
CA CYS A 328 -7.07 6.85 14.95
C CYS A 328 -5.65 6.46 15.38
N ASP A 329 -5.34 6.66 16.65
CA ASP A 329 -4.06 6.32 17.24
C ASP A 329 -3.91 4.79 17.38
N SER A 330 -3.29 4.16 16.39
CA SER A 330 -3.05 2.71 16.35
C SER A 330 -1.96 2.23 17.32
N SER A 331 -1.22 3.14 17.95
CA SER A 331 -0.23 2.81 18.98
C SER A 331 -0.86 2.65 20.36
N ARG A 332 -2.07 3.20 20.54
CA ARG A 332 -2.79 3.19 21.81
C ARG A 332 -3.88 2.14 21.81
N LYS A 333 -4.20 1.67 23.02
CA LYS A 333 -5.36 0.83 23.29
C LYS A 333 -6.25 1.55 24.29
N CYS A 334 -7.56 1.49 24.09
CA CYS A 334 -8.53 1.92 25.08
C CYS A 334 -8.94 0.73 25.94
N GLU A 335 -9.09 0.92 27.25
CA GLU A 335 -9.44 -0.15 28.18
C GLU A 335 -10.86 0.04 28.73
N ILE A 336 -11.73 -0.93 28.49
CA ILE A 336 -13.01 -1.09 29.18
C ILE A 336 -12.79 -2.02 30.37
N LYS A 337 -12.82 -1.46 31.58
CA LYS A 337 -12.65 -2.20 32.84
C LYS A 337 -13.95 -2.82 33.32
N GLY A 338 -13.83 -3.78 34.24
CA GLY A 338 -14.99 -4.35 34.93
C GLY A 338 -15.78 -5.34 34.07
N VAL A 339 -15.13 -5.97 33.09
CA VAL A 339 -15.75 -7.04 32.31
C VAL A 339 -15.93 -8.24 33.23
N ALA A 340 -17.18 -8.68 33.40
CA ALA A 340 -17.47 -9.85 34.20
C ALA A 340 -16.88 -11.11 33.54
N ARG A 341 -16.37 -12.04 34.36
CA ARG A 341 -16.01 -13.40 33.94
C ARG A 341 -16.41 -14.43 34.99
N PRO A 342 -16.66 -15.68 34.58
CA PRO A 342 -16.82 -16.76 35.53
C PRO A 342 -15.51 -17.02 36.30
N ASP A 343 -15.61 -17.12 37.63
CA ASP A 343 -14.49 -17.44 38.52
C ASP A 343 -14.91 -18.46 39.59
N LYS A 344 -14.77 -19.75 39.26
CA LYS A 344 -15.17 -20.88 40.11
C LYS A 344 -16.64 -20.76 40.55
N LYS A 345 -16.89 -20.26 41.76
CA LYS A 345 -18.21 -20.15 42.40
C LYS A 345 -18.74 -18.71 42.47
N LYS A 346 -18.09 -17.75 41.81
CA LYS A 346 -18.52 -16.35 41.75
C LYS A 346 -18.25 -15.73 40.38
N LEU A 347 -18.81 -14.54 40.17
CA LEU A 347 -18.34 -13.63 39.13
C LEU A 347 -17.15 -12.82 39.63
N ALA A 348 -16.17 -12.63 38.75
CA ALA A 348 -15.08 -11.68 38.95
C ALA A 348 -15.19 -10.57 37.91
N TYR A 349 -14.99 -9.32 38.35
CA TYR A 349 -15.00 -8.12 37.50
C TYR A 349 -13.58 -7.57 37.28
N ASP A 350 -12.61 -8.47 37.21
CA ASP A 350 -11.17 -8.18 37.11
C ASP A 350 -10.63 -8.38 35.68
N GLN A 351 -11.52 -8.58 34.71
CA GLN A 351 -11.19 -8.66 33.30
C GLN A 351 -11.41 -7.28 32.65
N SER A 352 -10.59 -6.99 31.66
CA SER A 352 -10.71 -5.78 30.85
C SER A 352 -10.78 -6.16 29.38
N LEU A 353 -11.59 -5.42 28.63
CA LEU A 353 -11.69 -5.49 27.18
C LEU A 353 -10.92 -4.31 26.61
N PHE A 354 -9.84 -4.60 25.89
CA PHE A 354 -9.06 -3.60 25.17
C PHE A 354 -9.60 -3.41 23.77
N ILE A 355 -9.67 -2.15 23.33
CA ILE A 355 -10.05 -1.75 21.99
C ILE A 355 -8.82 -1.15 21.32
N ASN A 356 -8.53 -1.63 20.11
CA ASN A 356 -7.48 -1.13 19.26
C ASN A 356 -8.06 -0.75 17.90
N VAL A 357 -7.53 0.30 17.27
CA VAL A 357 -7.83 0.62 15.87
C VAL A 357 -6.57 0.37 15.06
N GLY A 358 -6.53 -0.76 14.34
CA GLY A 358 -5.32 -1.18 13.64
C GLY A 358 -5.01 -0.28 12.44
N VAL A 359 -6.04 0.03 11.64
CA VAL A 359 -5.95 0.95 10.50
C VAL A 359 -7.22 1.79 10.42
N SER A 360 -7.08 3.02 9.94
CA SER A 360 -8.21 3.90 9.67
C SER A 360 -7.93 4.85 8.51
N PHE A 361 -8.98 5.22 7.78
CA PHE A 361 -8.98 6.33 6.85
C PHE A 361 -10.31 7.06 6.93
N LEU A 362 -10.24 8.37 7.13
CA LEU A 362 -11.41 9.25 7.15
C LEU A 362 -11.18 10.40 6.16
N PRO A 363 -12.07 10.62 5.19
CA PRO A 363 -11.83 11.58 4.12
C PRO A 363 -11.86 13.01 4.68
N VAL A 364 -11.00 13.88 4.13
CA VAL A 364 -10.99 15.31 4.47
C VAL A 364 -12.26 15.96 3.93
N GLY A 365 -12.91 16.82 4.71
CA GLY A 365 -14.03 17.64 4.24
C GLY A 365 -15.40 16.97 4.27
N GLN A 366 -15.50 15.67 4.61
CA GLN A 366 -16.79 15.02 4.88
C GLN A 366 -17.18 15.16 6.34
N LEU A 367 -18.02 16.16 6.63
CA LEU A 367 -18.55 16.36 7.97
C LEU A 367 -19.38 15.15 8.40
N GLY A 368 -19.19 14.68 9.64
CA GLY A 368 -19.95 13.57 10.23
C GLY A 368 -19.46 12.17 9.89
N MET A 369 -18.54 11.99 8.92
CA MET A 369 -18.09 10.66 8.48
C MET A 369 -17.35 9.91 9.60
N ARG A 370 -16.53 10.64 10.36
CA ARG A 370 -15.88 10.10 11.56
C ARG A 370 -16.94 9.58 12.53
N GLU A 371 -17.85 10.45 12.94
CA GLU A 371 -18.85 10.17 13.98
C GLU A 371 -19.72 8.98 13.60
N ILE A 372 -20.19 8.91 12.34
CA ILE A 372 -21.02 7.80 11.88
C ILE A 372 -20.26 6.48 11.81
N MET A 373 -18.96 6.51 11.44
CA MET A 373 -18.13 5.30 11.46
C MET A 373 -17.90 4.76 12.86
N LEU A 374 -17.66 5.64 13.84
CA LEU A 374 -17.47 5.20 15.23
C LEU A 374 -18.79 4.71 15.85
N ASP A 375 -19.91 5.40 15.59
CA ASP A 375 -21.27 4.98 15.97
C ASP A 375 -21.60 3.60 15.40
N GLN A 376 -21.37 3.42 14.09
CA GLN A 376 -21.63 2.17 13.41
C GLN A 376 -20.75 1.03 13.93
N ALA A 377 -19.46 1.28 14.16
CA ALA A 377 -18.56 0.26 14.72
C ALA A 377 -19.01 -0.19 16.12
N ALA A 378 -19.37 0.76 16.99
CA ALA A 378 -19.91 0.46 18.32
C ALA A 378 -21.23 -0.33 18.24
N ALA A 379 -22.11 0.04 17.31
CA ALA A 379 -23.39 -0.62 17.07
C ALA A 379 -23.25 -2.05 16.57
N VAL A 380 -22.23 -2.34 15.77
CA VAL A 380 -21.95 -3.72 15.38
C VAL A 380 -21.69 -4.55 16.62
N PHE A 381 -20.72 -4.19 17.45
CA PHE A 381 -20.38 -4.96 18.64
C PHE A 381 -21.54 -5.07 19.63
N SER A 382 -22.31 -4.00 19.87
CA SER A 382 -23.47 -4.06 20.77
C SER A 382 -24.59 -4.94 20.24
N SER A 383 -24.84 -4.93 18.92
CA SER A 383 -25.89 -5.77 18.30
C SER A 383 -25.66 -7.26 18.53
N PHE A 384 -24.41 -7.71 18.67
CA PHE A 384 -24.13 -9.09 19.05
C PHE A 384 -24.65 -9.44 20.44
N THR A 385 -24.64 -8.50 21.40
CA THR A 385 -25.17 -8.74 22.74
C THR A 385 -26.69 -8.65 22.85
N ASP A 386 -27.36 -8.06 21.85
CA ASP A 386 -28.83 -8.02 21.79
C ASP A 386 -29.41 -9.32 21.20
N ASN A 387 -28.58 -10.14 20.56
CA ASN A 387 -28.97 -11.47 20.11
C ASN A 387 -28.70 -12.51 21.21
N SER A 388 -29.76 -13.11 21.73
CA SER A 388 -29.68 -14.12 22.80
C SER A 388 -28.82 -15.33 22.44
N LYS A 389 -28.61 -15.65 21.15
CA LYS A 389 -27.74 -16.76 20.71
C LYS A 389 -26.26 -16.51 20.92
N ASN A 390 -25.85 -15.25 21.08
CA ASN A 390 -24.47 -14.92 21.45
C ASN A 390 -24.30 -14.80 22.96
N CYS A 391 -25.38 -15.00 23.71
CA CYS A 391 -25.41 -14.87 25.15
C CYS A 391 -25.70 -16.22 25.81
N TYR A 392 -25.34 -16.32 27.07
CA TYR A 392 -25.57 -17.52 27.84
C TYR A 392 -25.73 -17.23 29.31
N ASP A 393 -26.55 -18.04 29.96
CA ASP A 393 -26.73 -17.94 31.39
C ASP A 393 -25.60 -18.67 32.13
N GLN A 394 -25.12 -18.03 33.19
CA GLN A 394 -24.21 -18.57 34.17
C GLN A 394 -24.89 -18.51 35.53
N GLN A 395 -25.25 -19.68 36.04
CA GLN A 395 -25.86 -19.81 37.36
C GLN A 395 -24.80 -19.88 38.46
N TYR A 396 -25.08 -19.15 39.53
CA TYR A 396 -24.46 -19.24 40.85
C TYR A 396 -25.56 -19.48 41.87
N VAL A 397 -25.18 -19.86 43.10
CA VAL A 397 -26.08 -20.38 44.15
C VAL A 397 -27.41 -19.59 44.27
N ASP A 398 -27.34 -18.25 44.19
CA ASP A 398 -28.52 -17.38 44.37
C ASP A 398 -28.81 -16.44 43.18
N ALA A 399 -28.11 -16.59 42.04
CA ALA A 399 -28.25 -15.65 40.92
C ALA A 399 -27.88 -16.27 39.57
N SER A 400 -28.62 -15.89 38.53
CA SER A 400 -28.27 -16.16 37.13
C SER A 400 -27.79 -14.87 36.47
N PHE A 401 -26.63 -14.94 35.81
CA PHE A 401 -26.10 -13.82 35.03
C PHE A 401 -26.00 -14.21 33.58
N GLN A 402 -26.54 -13.35 32.72
CA GLN A 402 -26.39 -13.51 31.28
C GLN A 402 -25.07 -12.89 30.85
N MET A 403 -24.24 -13.70 30.20
CA MET A 403 -22.91 -13.34 29.70
C MET A 403 -22.96 -13.36 28.18
N CYS A 404 -22.42 -12.34 27.52
CA CYS A 404 -22.50 -12.22 26.06
C CYS A 404 -21.12 -12.22 25.39
N ASN A 405 -21.07 -12.81 24.21
CA ASN A 405 -19.94 -12.83 23.31
C ASN A 405 -20.13 -11.80 22.18
N VAL A 406 -19.05 -11.16 21.78
CA VAL A 406 -18.99 -10.22 20.65
C VAL A 406 -17.86 -10.62 19.72
N PRO A 407 -17.83 -10.17 18.44
CA PRO A 407 -16.70 -10.47 17.58
C PRO A 407 -15.42 -9.85 18.14
N GLN A 408 -14.29 -10.47 17.86
CA GLN A 408 -12.96 -9.92 18.14
C GLN A 408 -12.65 -8.78 17.19
N MET A 409 -13.07 -8.87 15.93
CA MET A 409 -12.60 -7.97 14.89
C MET A 409 -13.77 -7.49 14.04
N LEU A 410 -13.68 -6.23 13.63
CA LEU A 410 -14.59 -5.58 12.70
C LEU A 410 -13.77 -4.75 11.72
N PHE A 411 -13.95 -5.01 10.43
CA PHE A 411 -13.56 -4.08 9.39
C PHE A 411 -14.81 -3.43 8.80
N LEU A 412 -14.87 -2.10 8.86
CA LEU A 412 -15.97 -1.32 8.32
C LEU A 412 -15.41 -0.42 7.23
N HIS A 413 -16.01 -0.43 6.04
CA HIS A 413 -15.59 0.45 4.95
C HIS A 413 -16.73 0.80 3.99
N VAL A 414 -16.60 1.93 3.30
CA VAL A 414 -17.48 2.34 2.19
C VAL A 414 -16.61 2.57 0.97
N GLY A 415 -16.49 1.55 0.11
CA GLY A 415 -15.54 1.54 -1.00
C GLY A 415 -14.13 1.97 -0.55
N ASN A 416 -13.54 2.92 -1.29
CA ASN A 416 -12.26 3.55 -0.94
C ASN A 416 -12.44 4.93 -0.26
N LEU A 417 -13.66 5.26 0.17
CA LEU A 417 -13.94 6.58 0.73
C LEU A 417 -13.53 6.67 2.19
N ALA A 418 -13.85 5.65 2.98
CA ALA A 418 -13.57 5.63 4.41
C ALA A 418 -13.48 4.18 4.89
N TRP A 419 -12.58 3.89 5.83
CA TRP A 419 -12.46 2.58 6.44
C TRP A 419 -11.90 2.62 7.86
N ILE A 420 -12.30 1.67 8.70
CA ILE A 420 -11.79 1.50 10.06
C ILE A 420 -11.72 0.02 10.40
N PHE A 421 -10.58 -0.41 10.93
CA PHE A 421 -10.38 -1.76 11.46
C PHE A 421 -10.30 -1.70 12.98
N VAL A 422 -11.29 -2.27 13.65
CA VAL A 422 -11.41 -2.31 15.12
C VAL A 422 -11.16 -3.72 15.62
N GLU A 423 -10.26 -3.86 16.57
CA GLU A 423 -9.96 -5.11 17.27
C GLU A 423 -10.28 -4.98 18.77
N LEU A 424 -10.97 -5.98 19.30
CA LEU A 424 -11.22 -6.21 20.71
C LEU A 424 -10.31 -7.32 21.23
N ALA A 425 -9.69 -7.13 22.39
CA ALA A 425 -8.86 -8.16 23.02
C ALA A 425 -9.04 -8.15 24.53
N ASN A 426 -9.14 -9.32 25.16
CA ASN A 426 -9.19 -9.40 26.62
C ASN A 426 -7.79 -9.42 27.25
N ASN A 427 -7.64 -8.80 28.43
CA ASN A 427 -6.37 -8.74 29.16
C ASN A 427 -5.89 -10.10 29.69
N LYS A 428 -6.82 -11.04 29.89
CA LYS A 428 -6.50 -12.41 30.24
C LYS A 428 -6.54 -13.23 28.97
N ALA A 429 -5.43 -13.89 28.65
CA ALA A 429 -5.25 -14.76 27.49
C ALA A 429 -6.10 -16.05 27.54
N ASN A 430 -7.28 -16.00 28.15
CA ASN A 430 -8.25 -17.09 28.11
C ASN A 430 -8.76 -17.22 26.68
N LYS A 431 -8.07 -18.08 25.92
CA LYS A 431 -8.45 -18.52 24.57
C LYS A 431 -9.79 -19.25 24.54
N ASN A 432 -10.29 -19.68 25.71
CA ASN A 432 -11.54 -20.40 25.85
C ASN A 432 -12.66 -19.45 26.25
N VAL A 433 -13.08 -18.60 25.30
CA VAL A 433 -14.40 -17.96 25.42
C VAL A 433 -15.42 -19.06 25.15
N ASN A 434 -16.17 -19.44 26.18
CA ASN A 434 -17.13 -20.55 26.09
C ASN A 434 -18.37 -20.14 25.26
N LYS A 435 -19.06 -21.15 24.71
CA LYS A 435 -20.42 -21.09 24.12
C LYS A 435 -20.57 -20.33 22.80
N GLU A 436 -21.77 -20.35 22.23
CA GLU A 436 -22.06 -20.01 20.84
C GLU A 436 -21.78 -18.53 20.49
N PHE A 437 -21.45 -18.32 19.21
CA PHE A 437 -21.32 -17.03 18.54
C PHE A 437 -21.95 -17.22 17.16
N ASN A 438 -23.01 -16.46 16.87
CA ASN A 438 -23.84 -16.63 15.68
C ASN A 438 -23.93 -15.30 14.92
N CYS A 439 -22.94 -15.07 14.06
CA CYS A 439 -22.87 -13.87 13.24
C CYS A 439 -24.01 -13.79 12.22
N GLY A 440 -24.32 -14.88 11.51
CA GLY A 440 -25.40 -14.90 10.51
C GLY A 440 -26.75 -14.50 11.09
N ASN A 441 -27.11 -15.05 12.25
CA ASN A 441 -28.37 -14.68 12.90
C ASN A 441 -28.37 -13.24 13.42
N THR A 442 -27.25 -12.74 13.92
CA THR A 442 -27.13 -11.34 14.40
C THR A 442 -27.25 -10.34 13.25
N LYS A 443 -26.66 -10.67 12.10
CA LYS A 443 -26.77 -9.90 10.85
C LYS A 443 -28.24 -9.65 10.50
N ASP A 444 -29.03 -10.73 10.43
CA ASP A 444 -30.39 -10.64 9.93
C ASP A 444 -31.40 -10.13 10.97
N SER A 445 -31.26 -10.56 12.23
CA SER A 445 -32.27 -10.29 13.27
C SER A 445 -32.06 -9.01 14.07
N THR A 446 -30.81 -8.51 14.15
CA THR A 446 -30.48 -7.36 15.00
C THR A 446 -29.82 -6.24 14.22
N LEU A 447 -28.65 -6.50 13.62
CA LEU A 447 -27.78 -5.44 13.10
C LEU A 447 -28.34 -4.82 11.81
N GLY A 448 -28.85 -5.62 10.87
CA GLY A 448 -29.54 -5.12 9.67
C GLY A 448 -30.72 -4.20 10.02
N PRO A 449 -31.72 -4.67 10.80
CA PRO A 449 -32.82 -3.83 11.26
C PRO A 449 -32.38 -2.57 12.01
N TRP A 450 -31.36 -2.68 12.87
CA TRP A 450 -30.79 -1.54 13.59
C TRP A 450 -30.20 -0.51 12.61
N PHE A 451 -29.45 -0.94 11.61
CA PHE A 451 -28.84 -0.07 10.60
C PHE A 451 -29.92 0.72 9.84
N TYR A 452 -30.90 0.02 9.27
CA TYR A 452 -31.96 0.64 8.47
C TYR A 452 -32.82 1.61 9.28
N LYS A 453 -32.97 1.37 10.59
CA LYS A 453 -33.72 2.24 11.50
C LYS A 453 -32.92 3.45 11.97
N ASN A 454 -31.65 3.27 12.37
CA ASN A 454 -30.93 4.26 13.17
C ASN A 454 -29.75 4.93 12.45
N SER A 455 -29.19 4.29 11.42
CA SER A 455 -27.91 4.69 10.81
C SER A 455 -28.04 5.04 9.33
N HIS A 456 -29.03 4.47 8.64
CA HIS A 456 -29.19 4.57 7.20
C HIS A 456 -29.26 6.00 6.67
N GLN A 457 -30.04 6.87 7.33
CA GLN A 457 -30.11 8.29 6.97
C GLN A 457 -28.81 9.03 7.25
N LYS A 458 -28.17 8.77 8.41
CA LYS A 458 -26.92 9.44 8.78
C LYS A 458 -25.79 9.14 7.77
N TRP A 459 -25.73 7.90 7.28
CA TRP A 459 -24.81 7.53 6.20
C TRP A 459 -25.13 8.26 4.91
N ALA A 460 -26.40 8.33 4.53
CA ALA A 460 -26.82 9.06 3.33
C ALA A 460 -26.43 10.54 3.42
N ASP A 461 -26.71 11.18 4.56
CA ASP A 461 -26.36 12.58 4.83
C ASP A 461 -24.85 12.80 4.76
N SER A 462 -24.06 11.91 5.39
CA SER A 462 -22.60 12.01 5.41
C SER A 462 -21.98 11.81 4.02
N LEU A 463 -22.60 10.97 3.18
CA LEU A 463 -22.20 10.74 1.79
C LEU A 463 -22.72 11.82 0.83
N GLY A 464 -23.57 12.74 1.28
CA GLY A 464 -24.19 13.77 0.44
C GLY A 464 -25.25 13.23 -0.52
N LEU A 465 -25.89 12.11 -0.16
CA LEU A 465 -26.93 11.47 -0.96
C LEU A 465 -28.31 12.03 -0.62
N LYS A 466 -29.19 12.10 -1.63
CA LYS A 466 -30.54 12.64 -1.46
C LYS A 466 -31.51 11.59 -0.93
N ASP A 467 -31.34 10.33 -1.34
CA ASP A 467 -32.13 9.21 -0.87
C ASP A 467 -31.27 8.23 -0.07
N LYS A 468 -31.69 7.92 1.15
CA LYS A 468 -31.03 6.90 1.96
C LYS A 468 -31.02 5.53 1.31
N ASN A 469 -31.97 5.21 0.43
CA ASN A 469 -32.00 3.94 -0.31
C ASN A 469 -30.84 3.79 -1.31
N GLU A 470 -30.09 4.86 -1.57
CA GLU A 470 -28.83 4.83 -2.31
C GLU A 470 -27.68 4.25 -1.46
N VAL A 471 -27.87 4.14 -0.14
CA VAL A 471 -26.94 3.47 0.77
C VAL A 471 -27.35 2.01 0.94
N GLY A 472 -26.50 1.09 0.49
CA GLY A 472 -26.60 -0.34 0.76
C GLY A 472 -25.88 -0.74 2.05
N LEU A 473 -26.28 -1.88 2.62
CA LEU A 473 -25.53 -2.56 3.67
C LEU A 473 -25.16 -3.96 3.19
N TYR A 474 -23.86 -4.23 3.13
CA TYR A 474 -23.32 -5.56 2.94
C TYR A 474 -22.60 -5.99 4.22
N MET A 475 -22.91 -7.21 4.67
CA MET A 475 -22.27 -7.76 5.86
C MET A 475 -21.77 -9.16 5.57
N GLU A 476 -20.50 -9.38 5.87
CA GLU A 476 -19.83 -10.67 5.76
C GLU A 476 -19.44 -11.15 7.15
N CYS A 477 -19.89 -12.35 7.47
CA CYS A 477 -19.40 -13.12 8.60
C CYS A 477 -18.31 -14.03 8.05
N GLN A 478 -17.07 -13.84 8.48
CA GLN A 478 -15.99 -14.72 8.00
C GLN A 478 -16.24 -16.16 8.46
N GLU A 479 -15.55 -17.13 7.85
CA GLU A 479 -15.61 -18.54 8.23
C GLU A 479 -14.29 -19.00 8.88
N ASP A 480 -14.34 -20.00 9.76
CA ASP A 480 -13.17 -20.51 10.49
C ASP A 480 -12.06 -21.01 9.55
N GLU A 481 -12.41 -21.55 8.37
CA GLU A 481 -11.47 -22.08 7.39
C GLU A 481 -10.57 -21.00 6.76
N GLN A 482 -11.04 -19.75 6.72
CA GLN A 482 -10.23 -18.60 6.26
C GLN A 482 -9.09 -18.26 7.23
N PHE A 483 -9.09 -18.80 8.46
CA PHE A 483 -8.09 -18.57 9.51
C PHE A 483 -7.19 -19.78 9.82
N ALA A 484 -7.47 -20.97 9.25
CA ALA A 484 -6.73 -22.19 9.55
C ALA A 484 -5.30 -22.22 8.96
N GLY A 485 -4.98 -21.31 8.04
CA GLY A 485 -3.61 -21.06 7.56
C GLY A 485 -2.84 -20.11 8.48
N ASP A 486 -2.01 -20.66 9.38
CA ASP A 486 -0.83 -20.01 9.98
C ASP A 486 -0.92 -18.53 10.43
N ARG A 487 -1.98 -18.08 11.14
CA ARG A 487 -2.02 -16.81 11.94
C ARG A 487 -1.51 -15.51 11.26
N LYS A 488 -1.28 -15.50 9.96
CA LYS A 488 -0.71 -14.36 9.24
C LYS A 488 -1.61 -14.06 8.07
N LYS A 489 -2.12 -12.84 8.13
CA LYS A 489 -2.81 -12.09 7.09
C LYS A 489 -4.30 -12.38 7.02
N TRP A 490 -5.05 -11.36 7.41
CA TRP A 490 -6.30 -11.04 6.74
C TRP A 490 -5.98 -10.82 5.25
N ASP A 491 -6.14 -11.83 4.42
CA ASP A 491 -6.19 -11.65 2.96
C ASP A 491 -7.61 -11.18 2.61
N PHE A 492 -7.82 -9.87 2.59
CA PHE A 492 -9.10 -9.21 2.23
C PHE A 492 -9.54 -9.45 0.76
N HIS A 493 -8.85 -10.32 0.01
CA HIS A 493 -8.94 -10.35 -1.45
C HIS A 493 -9.78 -11.49 -2.06
N ALA A 494 -10.27 -12.47 -1.29
CA ALA A 494 -10.91 -13.62 -1.90
C ALA A 494 -12.41 -13.43 -2.27
N ASN A 495 -13.13 -12.51 -1.61
CA ASN A 495 -14.60 -12.40 -1.73
C ASN A 495 -15.12 -11.05 -2.28
N LEU A 496 -14.25 -10.23 -2.87
CA LEU A 496 -14.63 -8.99 -3.57
C LEU A 496 -14.69 -9.15 -5.11
N VAL A 497 -14.99 -10.37 -5.59
CA VAL A 497 -15.17 -10.69 -7.03
C VAL A 497 -16.60 -10.43 -7.47
#